data_AF-A0A3M7T870-F1
#
_entry.id   AF-A0A3M7T870-F1
#
_cell.length_a   1.000
_cell.length_b   1.000
_cell.length_c   1.000
_cell.angle_alpha   90.00
_cell.angle_beta   90.00
_cell.angle_gamma   90.00
#
_symmetry.space_group_name_H-M   'P 1'
#
loop_
_entity.id
_entity.type
_entity.pdbx_description
1 polymer ?
#
loop_
_entity_poly.entity_id
_entity_poly.type
_entity_poly.pdbx_seq_one_letter_code
_entity_poly.pdbx_strand_id
1 'polypeptide(L)'
;MSLDLKTTIEILKGKYDNVPDLRKKNVRIFLSSTFTDTNSERDYLIEKIYPKLKDYCRVNYDIDFQAVDMRWGIPSDAYEYHGTTELCLKEILNCKKVSVGPNFVTIIGQKYGLRPLPTKILSDEFEMIVSQIEPEDILSIHFEPEANVVFKLDDIVLACYRLDTNQVPSVHRLLPISKIVPTYLSNEPKVREHSQIFWEKLKNKLSILLRILADRAFNKKLIDKFQRDRYFISITEKEILSGIMQDNDPDSNCLCFFRNIENLEQNLDDQSIGRFTDVIKNNDKKELDLDAKKLLTLLIDEKISSKLNSKNIEKFNVKWSNNKIENLEAYLESFGSAFYRQIIRLVDKAVERTRNEEKWLNEIYFELGLTNKKDFDLNNVDQKEKDLISEFKNFVTEISHHAIEYSEIVGKFFGREHLTVKVI
;
A
#
# COMPACT_ATOMS: atom_id res chain seq x y z
N MET A 1 5.36 -20.11 -6.47
CA MET A 1 6.31 -20.05 -7.61
C MET A 1 7.49 -20.87 -7.13
N SER A 2 7.64 -22.10 -7.63
CA SER A 2 8.69 -23.02 -7.15
C SER A 2 10.02 -22.32 -7.24
N LEU A 3 10.84 -22.42 -6.19
CA LEU A 3 12.21 -21.97 -6.29
C LEU A 3 12.87 -22.90 -7.33
N ASP A 4 13.19 -22.35 -8.49
CA ASP A 4 13.93 -23.05 -9.54
C ASP A 4 15.16 -23.72 -8.91
N LEU A 5 15.40 -24.99 -9.24
CA LEU A 5 16.55 -25.80 -8.82
C LEU A 5 17.88 -25.02 -8.91
N LYS A 6 17.99 -24.12 -9.88
CA LYS A 6 19.09 -23.17 -10.04
C LYS A 6 19.32 -22.33 -8.79
N THR A 7 18.26 -21.82 -8.18
CA THR A 7 18.29 -21.04 -6.93
C THR A 7 18.81 -21.88 -5.77
N THR A 8 18.36 -23.13 -5.66
CA THR A 8 18.86 -24.08 -4.66
C THR A 8 20.36 -24.34 -4.82
N ILE A 9 20.81 -24.57 -6.06
CA ILE A 9 22.23 -24.77 -6.38
C ILE A 9 23.06 -23.52 -6.06
N GLU A 10 22.55 -22.31 -6.34
CA GLU A 10 23.27 -21.07 -6.03
C GLU A 10 23.39 -20.85 -4.50
N ILE A 11 22.36 -21.19 -3.72
CA ILE A 11 22.42 -21.16 -2.24
C ILE A 11 23.50 -22.13 -1.73
N LEU A 12 23.58 -23.34 -2.28
CA LEU A 12 24.60 -24.34 -1.92
C LEU A 12 26.02 -23.92 -2.31
N LYS A 13 26.17 -23.11 -3.37
CA LYS A 13 27.43 -22.47 -3.75
C LYS A 13 27.79 -21.25 -2.88
N GLY A 14 27.02 -20.97 -1.81
CA GLY A 14 27.25 -19.85 -0.90
C GLY A 14 26.69 -18.51 -1.39
N LYS A 15 25.81 -18.49 -2.40
CA LYS A 15 25.15 -17.27 -2.87
C LYS A 15 23.75 -17.16 -2.29
N TYR A 16 23.61 -16.31 -1.29
CA TYR A 16 22.38 -16.15 -0.52
C TYR A 16 21.41 -15.10 -1.07
N ASP A 17 21.66 -14.57 -2.27
CA ASP A 17 20.88 -13.47 -2.85
C ASP A 17 19.39 -13.83 -3.07
N ASN A 18 19.04 -15.11 -3.12
CA ASN A 18 17.69 -15.62 -3.43
C ASN A 18 17.21 -16.71 -2.45
N VAL A 19 17.63 -16.68 -1.17
CA VAL A 19 17.12 -17.62 -0.16
C VAL A 19 15.62 -17.40 0.06
N PRO A 20 14.77 -18.43 -0.03
CA PRO A 20 13.35 -18.30 0.27
C PRO A 20 13.15 -17.87 1.74
N ASP A 21 12.26 -16.91 1.94
CA ASP A 21 11.87 -16.46 3.28
C ASP A 21 11.35 -17.65 4.11
N LEU A 22 11.76 -17.69 5.38
CA LEU A 22 11.18 -18.60 6.38
C LEU A 22 9.65 -18.47 6.40
N ARG A 23 8.96 -19.57 6.74
CA ARG A 23 7.50 -19.63 6.81
C ARG A 23 6.93 -18.38 7.48
N LYS A 24 6.18 -17.60 6.71
CA LYS A 24 5.41 -16.49 7.25
C LYS A 24 4.34 -17.06 8.17
N LYS A 25 4.28 -16.59 9.42
CA LYS A 25 3.30 -17.04 10.44
C LYS A 25 2.26 -15.98 10.77
N ASN A 26 2.03 -15.06 9.84
CA ASN A 26 1.15 -13.92 10.06
C ASN A 26 0.35 -13.62 8.78
N VAL A 27 -0.96 -13.43 8.93
CA VAL A 27 -1.83 -12.78 7.96
C VAL A 27 -1.89 -11.30 8.33
N ARG A 28 -1.09 -10.48 7.66
CA ARG A 28 -1.03 -9.03 7.88
C ARG A 28 -1.67 -8.29 6.71
N ILE A 29 -2.76 -7.58 6.97
CA ILE A 29 -3.59 -6.95 5.93
C ILE A 29 -3.58 -5.45 6.10
N PHE A 30 -3.18 -4.71 5.07
CA PHE A 30 -3.42 -3.27 5.02
C PHE A 30 -4.87 -2.99 4.59
N LEU A 31 -5.61 -2.23 5.39
CA LEU A 31 -6.95 -1.74 5.06
C LEU A 31 -6.87 -0.31 4.48
N SER A 32 -7.10 -0.19 3.18
CA SER A 32 -7.26 1.10 2.51
C SER A 32 -8.73 1.50 2.48
N SER A 33 -9.02 2.73 2.91
CA SER A 33 -10.35 3.33 2.77
C SER A 33 -10.24 4.84 2.94
N THR A 34 -11.26 5.57 2.50
CA THR A 34 -11.47 6.97 2.88
C THR A 34 -11.89 7.07 4.35
N PHE A 35 -11.65 8.22 4.99
CA PHE A 35 -11.77 8.34 6.45
C PHE A 35 -13.22 8.55 6.91
N THR A 36 -14.00 9.40 6.24
CA THR A 36 -15.27 9.89 6.83
C THR A 36 -16.49 9.02 6.53
N ASP A 37 -16.48 8.35 5.38
CA ASP A 37 -17.63 7.61 4.84
C ASP A 37 -17.62 6.12 5.12
N THR A 38 -16.47 5.53 5.47
CA THR A 38 -16.37 4.09 5.77
C THR A 38 -16.20 3.79 7.26
N ASN A 39 -16.47 4.77 8.14
CA ASN A 39 -16.29 4.62 9.58
C ASN A 39 -17.12 3.46 10.15
N SER A 40 -18.38 3.36 9.75
CA SER A 40 -19.28 2.31 10.22
C SER A 40 -18.78 0.91 9.85
N GLU A 41 -18.27 0.72 8.63
CA GLU A 41 -17.66 -0.54 8.19
C GLU A 41 -16.41 -0.87 9.01
N ARG A 42 -15.52 0.09 9.21
CA ARG A 42 -14.27 -0.09 9.96
C ARG A 42 -14.53 -0.45 11.42
N ASP A 43 -15.43 0.27 12.08
CA ASP A 43 -15.80 0.03 13.48
C ASP A 43 -16.41 -1.37 13.61
N TYR A 44 -17.30 -1.75 12.69
CA TYR A 44 -17.88 -3.09 12.66
C TYR A 44 -16.82 -4.19 12.46
N LEU A 45 -15.82 -3.98 11.59
CA LEU A 45 -14.72 -4.93 11.40
C LEU A 45 -13.93 -5.13 12.70
N ILE A 46 -13.58 -4.04 13.38
CA ILE A 46 -12.84 -4.07 14.65
C ILE A 46 -13.62 -4.81 15.73
N GLU A 47 -14.91 -4.50 15.88
CA GLU A 47 -15.72 -5.04 16.96
C GLU A 47 -16.15 -6.50 16.72
N LYS A 48 -16.49 -6.86 15.47
CA LYS A 48 -17.21 -8.12 15.19
C LYS A 48 -16.43 -9.11 14.33
N ILE A 49 -15.54 -8.65 13.45
CA ILE A 49 -14.94 -9.51 12.41
C ILE A 49 -13.48 -9.86 12.71
N TYR A 50 -12.64 -8.90 13.07
CA TYR A 50 -11.23 -9.15 13.39
C TYR A 50 -11.02 -10.17 14.52
N PRO A 51 -11.82 -10.18 15.62
CA PRO A 51 -11.70 -11.23 16.63
C PRO A 51 -11.94 -12.63 16.05
N LYS A 52 -12.97 -12.80 15.22
CA LYS A 52 -13.29 -14.08 14.57
C LYS A 52 -12.19 -14.53 13.62
N LEU A 53 -11.59 -13.60 12.86
CA LEU A 53 -10.48 -13.90 11.96
C LEU A 53 -9.22 -14.32 12.73
N LYS A 54 -8.92 -13.68 13.87
CA LYS A 54 -7.84 -14.08 14.77
C LYS A 54 -8.04 -15.50 15.29
N ASP A 55 -9.23 -15.81 15.79
CA ASP A 55 -9.55 -17.14 16.29
C ASP A 55 -9.44 -18.19 15.18
N TYR A 56 -9.98 -17.90 14.00
CA TYR A 56 -9.91 -18.80 12.85
C TYR A 56 -8.47 -19.09 12.41
N CYS A 57 -7.65 -18.05 12.24
CA CYS A 57 -6.25 -18.21 11.82
C CYS A 57 -5.43 -18.99 12.86
N ARG A 58 -5.63 -18.70 14.15
CA ARG A 58 -4.92 -19.36 15.24
C ARG A 58 -5.32 -20.82 15.38
N VAL A 59 -6.61 -21.12 15.40
CA VAL A 59 -7.12 -22.49 15.64
C VAL A 59 -6.81 -23.43 14.47
N ASN A 60 -6.97 -22.97 13.22
CA ASN A 60 -6.83 -23.84 12.05
C ASN A 60 -5.38 -23.95 11.55
N TYR A 61 -4.56 -22.92 11.76
CA TYR A 61 -3.25 -22.81 11.09
C TYR A 61 -2.09 -22.42 12.00
N ASP A 62 -2.31 -22.10 13.28
CA ASP A 62 -1.27 -21.58 14.19
C ASP A 62 -0.54 -20.35 13.61
N ILE A 63 -1.31 -19.44 12.99
CA ILE A 63 -0.82 -18.17 12.47
C ILE A 63 -1.57 -16.99 13.09
N ASP A 64 -0.86 -15.88 13.25
CA ASP A 64 -1.45 -14.63 13.74
C ASP A 64 -2.25 -13.92 12.66
N PHE A 65 -3.25 -13.13 13.07
CA PHE A 65 -3.98 -12.22 12.19
C PHE A 65 -3.83 -10.78 12.67
N GLN A 66 -3.45 -9.90 11.74
CA GLN A 66 -3.25 -8.48 12.01
C GLN A 66 -3.80 -7.63 10.87
N ALA A 67 -4.91 -6.94 11.13
CA ALA A 67 -5.35 -5.84 10.29
C ALA A 67 -4.57 -4.56 10.66
N VAL A 68 -4.10 -3.85 9.64
CA VAL A 68 -3.39 -2.58 9.75
C VAL A 68 -4.26 -1.49 9.14
N ASP A 69 -4.70 -0.59 10.01
CA ASP A 69 -5.51 0.56 9.66
C ASP A 69 -4.79 1.81 10.11
N MET A 70 -4.13 2.48 9.16
CA MET A 70 -3.33 3.67 9.42
C MET A 70 -4.19 4.91 9.69
N ARG A 71 -5.51 4.81 9.82
CA ARG A 71 -6.32 5.96 10.27
C ARG A 71 -6.29 6.15 11.78
N TRP A 72 -5.80 5.15 12.51
CA TRP A 72 -5.49 5.24 13.93
C TRP A 72 -3.97 5.17 14.12
N GLY A 73 -3.44 5.92 15.09
CA GLY A 73 -2.02 5.78 15.48
C GLY A 73 -1.00 6.41 14.53
N ILE A 74 -1.40 7.27 13.59
CA ILE A 74 -0.43 8.13 12.88
C ILE A 74 0.18 9.12 13.88
N PRO A 75 1.51 9.19 14.03
CA PRO A 75 2.17 10.17 14.87
C PRO A 75 1.79 11.61 14.46
N SER A 76 1.61 12.51 15.43
CA SER A 76 1.32 13.92 15.17
C SER A 76 2.32 14.56 14.19
N ASP A 77 3.58 14.17 14.28
CA ASP A 77 4.66 14.70 13.46
C ASP A 77 4.51 14.33 11.99
N ALA A 78 3.85 13.22 11.65
CA ALA A 78 3.60 12.85 10.27
C ALA A 78 2.67 13.87 9.57
N TYR A 79 1.81 14.57 10.31
CA TYR A 79 1.01 15.66 9.75
C TYR A 79 1.88 16.90 9.48
N GLU A 80 2.73 17.26 10.44
CA GLU A 80 3.67 18.39 10.34
C GLU A 80 4.62 18.27 9.13
N TYR A 81 5.12 17.06 8.88
CA TYR A 81 6.07 16.76 7.81
C TYR A 81 5.42 16.17 6.54
N HIS A 82 4.09 16.18 6.42
CA HIS A 82 3.34 15.61 5.29
C HIS A 82 3.64 14.11 5.01
N GLY A 83 4.10 13.37 6.03
CA GLY A 83 4.60 12.00 5.92
C GLY A 83 3.53 10.91 5.89
N THR A 84 2.25 11.24 6.13
CA THR A 84 1.17 10.24 6.25
C THR A 84 1.07 9.30 5.05
N THR A 85 1.14 9.82 3.82
CA THR A 85 1.07 8.97 2.62
C THR A 85 2.28 8.03 2.51
N GLU A 86 3.48 8.51 2.82
CA GLU A 86 4.70 7.68 2.77
C GLU A 86 4.64 6.55 3.81
N LEU A 87 4.11 6.82 5.00
CA LEU A 87 3.87 5.80 6.03
C LEU A 87 2.86 4.75 5.55
N CYS A 88 1.73 5.14 4.95
CA CYS A 88 0.77 4.20 4.37
C CYS A 88 1.41 3.30 3.32
N LEU A 89 2.16 3.88 2.37
CA LEU A 89 2.80 3.14 1.29
C LEU A 89 3.87 2.16 1.82
N LYS A 90 4.69 2.60 2.78
CA LYS A 90 5.68 1.73 3.44
C LYS A 90 5.00 0.57 4.16
N GLU A 91 3.87 0.81 4.81
CA GLU A 91 3.13 -0.23 5.53
C GLU A 91 2.45 -1.22 4.57
N ILE A 92 1.96 -0.77 3.41
CA ILE A 92 1.47 -1.67 2.35
C ILE A 92 2.59 -2.61 1.89
N LEU A 93 3.79 -2.09 1.62
CA LEU A 93 4.95 -2.90 1.25
C LEU A 93 5.34 -3.89 2.36
N ASN A 94 5.25 -3.47 3.62
CA ASN A 94 5.49 -4.34 4.77
C ASN A 94 4.46 -5.48 4.82
N CYS A 95 3.16 -5.20 4.66
CA CYS A 95 2.12 -6.22 4.60
C CYS A 95 2.38 -7.22 3.46
N LYS A 96 2.77 -6.75 2.27
CA LYS A 96 3.17 -7.63 1.15
C LYS A 96 4.35 -8.53 1.50
N LYS A 97 5.34 -7.98 2.20
CA LYS A 97 6.53 -8.72 2.62
C LYS A 97 6.20 -9.80 3.66
N VAL A 98 5.46 -9.46 4.72
CA VAL A 98 5.33 -10.33 5.91
C VAL A 98 4.07 -11.20 5.92
N SER A 99 3.05 -10.86 5.14
CA SER A 99 1.80 -11.62 5.14
C SER A 99 1.93 -12.91 4.33
N VAL A 100 1.31 -13.99 4.85
CA VAL A 100 1.05 -15.23 4.11
C VAL A 100 0.12 -14.95 2.91
N GLY A 101 -0.83 -14.04 3.09
CA GLY A 101 -1.91 -13.75 2.15
C GLY A 101 -3.28 -13.93 2.83
N PRO A 102 -4.26 -13.04 2.57
CA PRO A 102 -4.17 -11.81 1.78
C PRO A 102 -3.31 -10.74 2.48
N ASN A 103 -2.95 -9.68 1.73
CA ASN A 103 -2.08 -8.60 2.23
C ASN A 103 -2.67 -7.19 2.07
N PHE A 104 -3.69 -7.03 1.23
CA PHE A 104 -4.30 -5.72 0.96
C PHE A 104 -5.81 -5.84 0.78
N VAL A 105 -6.56 -4.94 1.41
CA VAL A 105 -8.02 -4.83 1.22
C VAL A 105 -8.38 -3.37 1.07
N THR A 106 -9.24 -3.05 0.10
CA THR A 106 -9.77 -1.70 -0.06
C THR A 106 -11.29 -1.66 0.13
N ILE A 107 -11.77 -0.66 0.86
CA ILE A 107 -13.20 -0.31 0.97
C ILE A 107 -13.40 1.02 0.26
N ILE A 108 -14.26 1.04 -0.76
CA ILE A 108 -14.48 2.19 -1.63
C ILE A 108 -15.95 2.59 -1.56
N GLY A 109 -16.21 3.84 -1.18
CA GLY A 109 -17.52 4.48 -1.27
C GLY A 109 -17.66 5.37 -2.51
N GLN A 110 -18.45 6.44 -2.40
CA GLN A 110 -18.58 7.48 -3.44
C GLN A 110 -17.70 8.71 -3.16
N LYS A 111 -16.76 8.58 -2.22
CA LYS A 111 -15.76 9.60 -1.90
C LYS A 111 -14.40 9.18 -2.45
N TYR A 112 -13.84 10.00 -3.33
CA TYR A 112 -12.49 9.85 -3.87
C TYR A 112 -11.43 10.21 -2.82
N GLY A 113 -11.72 11.21 -1.99
CA GLY A 113 -10.95 11.54 -0.79
C GLY A 113 -9.82 12.54 -1.00
N LEU A 114 -8.95 12.65 0.01
CA LEU A 114 -7.91 13.67 0.06
C LEU A 114 -6.87 13.48 -1.06
N ARG A 115 -6.66 14.54 -1.83
CA ARG A 115 -5.62 14.69 -2.85
C ARG A 115 -4.49 15.55 -2.27
N PRO A 116 -3.42 14.93 -1.71
CA PRO A 116 -2.42 15.65 -0.93
C PRO A 116 -1.50 16.46 -1.85
N LEU A 117 -0.89 17.51 -1.30
CA LEU A 117 0.23 18.19 -1.97
C LEU A 117 1.37 17.18 -2.19
N PRO A 118 2.03 17.19 -3.36
CA PRO A 118 3.24 16.40 -3.56
C PRO A 118 4.33 16.80 -2.56
N THR A 119 4.85 15.86 -1.78
CA THR A 119 5.89 16.18 -0.79
C THR A 119 7.26 16.38 -1.42
N LYS A 120 7.47 15.80 -2.60
CA LYS A 120 8.69 15.88 -3.42
C LYS A 120 8.28 16.02 -4.89
N ILE A 121 8.87 16.98 -5.58
CA ILE A 121 8.70 17.22 -7.02
C ILE A 121 10.10 17.27 -7.63
N LEU A 122 10.34 16.63 -8.77
CA LEU A 122 11.65 16.72 -9.44
C LEU A 122 11.95 18.19 -9.78
N SER A 123 13.21 18.63 -9.68
CA SER A 123 13.53 20.04 -9.92
C SER A 123 13.11 20.53 -11.30
N ASP A 124 13.44 19.77 -12.34
CA ASP A 124 13.08 20.12 -13.72
C ASP A 124 11.56 20.24 -13.89
N GLU A 125 10.80 19.29 -13.31
CA GLU A 125 9.34 19.33 -13.33
C GLU A 125 8.79 20.53 -12.57
N PHE A 126 9.35 20.84 -11.39
CA PHE A 126 8.94 21.97 -10.58
C PHE A 126 9.13 23.29 -11.35
N GLU A 127 10.25 23.45 -12.05
CA GLU A 127 10.51 24.60 -12.91
C GLU A 127 9.53 24.66 -14.10
N MET A 128 9.24 23.50 -14.72
CA MET A 128 8.26 23.40 -15.81
C MET A 128 6.84 23.80 -15.38
N ILE A 129 6.38 23.42 -14.19
CA ILE A 129 5.04 23.81 -13.70
C ILE A 129 5.01 25.26 -13.21
N VAL A 130 6.04 25.73 -12.50
CA VAL A 130 6.09 27.10 -11.95
C VAL A 130 6.17 28.13 -13.08
N SER A 131 6.83 27.80 -14.20
CA SER A 131 6.85 28.65 -15.39
C SER A 131 5.49 28.80 -16.08
N GLN A 132 4.43 28.10 -15.63
CA GLN A 132 3.06 28.24 -16.14
C GLN A 132 2.18 29.20 -15.32
N ILE A 133 2.75 29.87 -14.31
CA ILE A 133 2.02 30.87 -13.51
C ILE A 133 1.70 32.07 -14.38
N GLU A 134 0.43 32.47 -14.39
CA GLU A 134 -0.07 33.66 -15.06
C GLU A 134 -0.47 34.72 -14.00
N PRO A 135 -0.44 36.03 -14.32
CA PRO A 135 -0.79 37.08 -13.36
C PRO A 135 -2.19 36.93 -12.72
N GLU A 136 -3.13 36.35 -13.45
CA GLU A 136 -4.51 36.09 -13.00
C GLU A 136 -4.58 35.03 -11.88
N ASP A 137 -3.66 34.06 -11.87
CA ASP A 137 -3.58 33.06 -10.80
C ASP A 137 -3.16 33.71 -9.48
N ILE A 138 -2.22 34.65 -9.55
CA ILE A 138 -1.73 35.41 -8.39
C ILE A 138 -2.87 36.23 -7.78
N LEU A 139 -3.65 36.91 -8.63
CA LEU A 139 -4.78 37.73 -8.21
C LEU A 139 -5.92 36.88 -7.59
N SER A 140 -6.24 35.73 -8.18
CA SER A 140 -7.31 34.85 -7.69
C SER A 140 -6.96 34.12 -6.39
N ILE A 141 -5.66 33.96 -6.09
CA ILE A 141 -5.19 33.25 -4.89
C ILE A 141 -4.98 34.19 -3.70
N HIS A 142 -5.05 35.51 -3.91
CA HIS A 142 -4.82 36.53 -2.88
C HIS A 142 -5.37 36.12 -1.51
N PHE A 143 -4.48 36.12 -0.52
CA PHE A 143 -4.76 35.68 0.83
C PHE A 143 -4.31 36.81 1.75
N GLU A 144 -5.15 37.22 2.68
CA GLU A 144 -4.73 38.18 3.69
C GLU A 144 -3.73 37.48 4.62
N PRO A 145 -2.45 37.90 4.65
CA PRO A 145 -1.48 37.26 5.51
C PRO A 145 -1.90 37.45 6.97
N GLU A 146 -1.89 36.38 7.76
CA GLU A 146 -1.96 36.52 9.21
C GLU A 146 -0.70 37.24 9.71
N ALA A 147 -0.80 37.92 10.85
CA ALA A 147 0.24 38.80 11.41
C ALA A 147 1.63 38.14 11.61
N ASN A 148 1.74 36.83 11.41
CA ASN A 148 2.96 36.04 11.62
C ASN A 148 3.38 35.19 10.39
N VAL A 149 2.79 35.42 9.20
CA VAL A 149 3.20 34.74 7.95
C VAL A 149 4.34 35.50 7.30
N VAL A 150 5.45 34.81 7.00
CA VAL A 150 6.77 35.43 6.74
C VAL A 150 7.03 35.76 5.26
N PHE A 151 6.11 35.45 4.34
CA PHE A 151 6.35 35.58 2.90
C PHE A 151 5.24 36.35 2.18
N LYS A 152 5.62 37.01 1.07
CA LYS A 152 4.67 37.58 0.12
C LYS A 152 3.95 36.45 -0.58
N LEU A 153 2.62 36.50 -0.57
CA LEU A 153 1.77 35.44 -1.08
C LEU A 153 1.76 35.31 -2.60
N ASP A 154 2.33 36.30 -3.30
CA ASP A 154 2.50 36.28 -4.75
C ASP A 154 3.41 35.13 -5.22
N ASP A 155 4.22 34.55 -4.32
CA ASP A 155 5.12 33.42 -4.57
C ASP A 155 4.77 32.19 -3.71
N ILE A 156 3.48 31.90 -3.48
CA ILE A 156 3.01 30.82 -2.58
C ILE A 156 3.68 29.46 -2.84
N VAL A 157 3.97 29.12 -4.10
CA VAL A 157 4.63 27.85 -4.45
C VAL A 157 6.09 27.84 -3.98
N LEU A 158 6.84 28.92 -4.24
CA LEU A 158 8.24 29.06 -3.83
C LEU A 158 8.39 29.19 -2.31
N ALA A 159 7.39 29.76 -1.64
CA ALA A 159 7.35 29.83 -0.19
C ALA A 159 7.13 28.46 0.47
N CYS A 160 6.37 27.58 -0.17
CA CYS A 160 6.05 26.26 0.37
C CYS A 160 7.08 25.19 0.00
N TYR A 161 7.79 25.34 -1.11
CA TYR A 161 8.73 24.34 -1.62
C TYR A 161 10.17 24.85 -1.64
N ARG A 162 11.11 24.01 -1.21
CA ARG A 162 12.54 24.34 -1.20
C ARG A 162 13.36 23.31 -1.96
N LEU A 163 14.32 23.79 -2.75
CA LEU A 163 15.29 22.96 -3.47
C LEU A 163 16.16 22.14 -2.48
N ASP A 164 16.21 20.84 -2.70
CA ASP A 164 17.07 19.86 -2.06
C ASP A 164 17.99 19.23 -3.12
N THR A 165 19.24 19.69 -3.14
CA THR A 165 20.30 19.21 -4.04
C THR A 165 21.02 17.95 -3.53
N ASN A 166 20.67 17.44 -2.35
CA ASN A 166 21.29 16.23 -1.80
C ASN A 166 20.73 14.94 -2.42
N GLN A 167 19.58 15.02 -3.10
CA GLN A 167 19.07 13.92 -3.92
C GLN A 167 19.56 14.06 -5.36
N VAL A 168 19.80 12.92 -6.01
CA VAL A 168 20.19 12.85 -7.41
C VAL A 168 19.18 11.95 -8.14
N PRO A 169 18.34 12.50 -9.05
CA PRO A 169 18.20 13.91 -9.41
C PRO A 169 17.66 14.78 -8.26
N SER A 170 17.94 16.09 -8.31
CA SER A 170 17.49 17.05 -7.27
C SER A 170 15.97 17.20 -7.26
N VAL A 171 15.44 17.59 -6.11
CA VAL A 171 13.99 17.75 -5.92
C VAL A 171 13.67 19.04 -5.20
N HIS A 172 12.47 19.56 -5.41
CA HIS A 172 11.84 20.53 -4.53
C HIS A 172 10.98 19.80 -3.50
N ARG A 173 11.23 20.07 -2.22
CA ARG A 173 10.50 19.48 -1.09
C ARG A 173 9.52 20.46 -0.48
N LEU A 174 8.31 19.97 -0.21
CA LEU A 174 7.34 20.70 0.59
C LEU A 174 7.88 20.88 2.02
N LEU A 175 7.90 22.12 2.49
CA LEU A 175 8.39 22.46 3.82
C LEU A 175 7.43 21.95 4.93
N PRO A 176 7.96 21.68 6.13
CA PRO A 176 7.12 21.41 7.30
C PRO A 176 6.13 22.55 7.55
N ILE A 177 4.93 22.24 8.05
CA ILE A 177 3.86 23.24 8.21
C ILE A 177 4.33 24.38 9.12
N SER A 178 5.03 24.09 10.22
CA SER A 178 5.62 25.09 11.13
C SER A 178 6.68 25.99 10.50
N LYS A 179 7.28 25.61 9.36
CA LYS A 179 8.19 26.50 8.61
C LYS A 179 7.43 27.48 7.72
N ILE A 180 6.23 27.12 7.31
CA ILE A 180 5.33 27.96 6.50
C ILE A 180 4.46 28.83 7.42
N VAL A 181 3.96 28.26 8.51
CA VAL A 181 3.08 28.86 9.51
C VAL A 181 3.73 28.67 10.89
N PRO A 182 4.59 29.60 11.35
CA PRO A 182 5.37 29.46 12.59
C PRO A 182 4.57 29.09 13.84
N THR A 183 3.32 29.54 13.92
CA THR A 183 2.41 29.33 15.05
C THR A 183 1.61 28.02 15.00
N TYR A 184 1.83 27.18 13.98
CA TYR A 184 1.10 25.91 13.79
C TYR A 184 1.25 24.94 14.97
N LEU A 185 2.41 24.94 15.63
CA LEU A 185 2.69 24.13 16.82
C LEU A 185 2.68 24.96 18.12
N SER A 186 1.98 26.10 18.13
CA SER A 186 1.90 26.95 19.31
C SER A 186 1.37 26.19 20.53
N ASN A 187 1.97 26.45 21.69
CA ASN A 187 1.50 25.94 22.97
C ASN A 187 0.12 26.51 23.33
N GLU A 188 -0.20 27.71 22.84
CA GLU A 188 -1.50 28.34 23.06
C GLU A 188 -2.59 27.73 22.18
N PRO A 189 -3.65 27.10 22.75
CA PRO A 189 -4.64 26.37 21.97
C PRO A 189 -5.36 27.18 20.91
N LYS A 190 -5.76 28.42 21.24
CA LYS A 190 -6.48 29.30 20.30
C LYS A 190 -5.62 29.71 19.11
N VAL A 191 -4.34 30.04 19.36
CA VAL A 191 -3.37 30.39 18.33
C VAL A 191 -3.10 29.19 17.41
N ARG A 192 -2.95 28.01 17.99
CA ARG A 192 -2.77 26.76 17.25
C ARG A 192 -3.97 26.43 16.37
N GLU A 193 -5.18 26.49 16.90
CA GLU A 193 -6.41 26.25 16.15
C GLU A 193 -6.56 27.22 14.97
N HIS A 194 -6.32 28.51 15.21
CA HIS A 194 -6.32 29.52 14.14
C HIS A 194 -5.31 29.20 13.04
N SER A 195 -4.07 28.85 13.43
CA SER A 195 -3.00 28.47 12.51
C SER A 195 -3.31 27.21 11.72
N GLN A 196 -4.02 26.23 12.32
CA GLN A 196 -4.48 25.02 11.63
C GLN A 196 -5.55 25.34 10.58
N ILE A 197 -6.52 26.20 10.92
CA ILE A 197 -7.54 26.67 9.97
C ILE A 197 -6.88 27.45 8.82
N PHE A 198 -5.91 28.30 9.13
CA PHE A 198 -5.12 29.02 8.14
C PHE A 198 -4.40 28.06 7.18
N TRP A 199 -3.67 27.09 7.74
CA TRP A 199 -2.98 26.07 6.95
C TRP A 199 -3.93 25.32 6.03
N GLU A 200 -5.10 24.88 6.51
CA GLU A 200 -6.08 24.18 5.68
C GLU A 200 -6.56 25.04 4.49
N LYS A 201 -6.81 26.33 4.73
CA LYS A 201 -7.16 27.28 3.65
C LYS A 201 -6.02 27.47 2.66
N LEU A 202 -4.79 27.68 3.14
CA LEU A 202 -3.59 27.85 2.31
C LEU A 202 -3.32 26.60 1.46
N LYS A 203 -3.33 25.42 2.09
CA LYS A 203 -3.16 24.11 1.46
C LYS A 203 -4.17 23.88 0.34
N ASN A 204 -5.43 24.22 0.56
CA ASN A 204 -6.46 24.08 -0.48
C ASN A 204 -6.20 24.97 -1.69
N LYS A 205 -5.86 26.25 -1.48
CA LYS A 205 -5.50 27.18 -2.56
C LYS A 205 -4.24 26.72 -3.31
N LEU A 206 -3.19 26.33 -2.59
CA LEU A 206 -1.97 25.80 -3.18
C LEU A 206 -2.23 24.53 -3.99
N SER A 207 -3.11 23.64 -3.50
CA SER A 207 -3.49 22.42 -4.21
C SER A 207 -4.21 22.72 -5.53
N ILE A 208 -5.13 23.69 -5.53
CA ILE A 208 -5.83 24.15 -6.74
C ILE A 208 -4.82 24.75 -7.73
N LEU A 209 -3.94 25.64 -7.25
CA LEU A 209 -2.91 26.26 -8.09
C LEU A 209 -2.03 25.21 -8.77
N LEU A 210 -1.46 24.29 -8.00
CA LEU A 210 -0.56 23.26 -8.56
C LEU A 210 -1.27 22.38 -9.60
N ARG A 211 -2.58 22.11 -9.45
CA ARG A 211 -3.36 21.38 -10.44
C ARG A 211 -3.54 22.18 -11.73
N ILE A 212 -3.85 23.48 -11.62
CA ILE A 212 -3.96 24.38 -12.78
C ILE A 212 -2.62 24.42 -13.53
N LEU A 213 -1.52 24.64 -12.81
CA LEU A 213 -0.18 24.69 -13.38
C LEU A 213 0.23 23.38 -14.04
N ALA A 214 -0.01 22.25 -13.38
CA ALA A 214 0.26 20.93 -13.94
C ALA A 214 -0.58 20.64 -15.20
N ASP A 215 -1.84 21.06 -15.24
CA ASP A 215 -2.69 20.89 -16.42
C ASP A 215 -2.20 21.75 -17.61
N ARG A 216 -1.86 23.02 -17.36
CA ARG A 216 -1.24 23.89 -18.38
C ARG A 216 0.08 23.31 -18.90
N ALA A 217 0.95 22.83 -18.01
CA ALA A 217 2.23 22.23 -18.38
C ALA A 217 2.02 20.95 -19.22
N PHE A 218 1.05 20.12 -18.86
CA PHE A 218 0.68 18.91 -19.61
C PHE A 218 0.12 19.25 -20.99
N ASN A 219 -0.79 20.23 -21.09
CA ASN A 219 -1.36 20.67 -22.37
C ASN A 219 -0.28 21.24 -23.32
N LYS A 220 0.77 21.86 -22.76
CA LYS A 220 1.96 22.31 -23.49
C LYS A 220 3.01 21.21 -23.72
N LYS A 221 2.75 19.97 -23.29
CA LYS A 221 3.65 18.80 -23.40
C LYS A 221 5.00 18.99 -22.70
N LEU A 222 5.05 19.81 -21.66
CA LEU A 222 6.25 19.99 -20.82
C LEU A 222 6.41 18.83 -19.84
N ILE A 223 5.30 18.30 -19.33
CA ILE A 223 5.27 17.14 -18.46
C ILE A 223 4.39 16.04 -19.07
N ASP A 224 4.67 14.79 -18.71
CA ASP A 224 3.87 13.65 -19.12
C ASP A 224 2.63 13.45 -18.24
N LYS A 225 1.78 12.49 -18.62
CA LYS A 225 0.54 12.17 -17.88
C LYS A 225 0.82 11.68 -16.46
N PHE A 226 1.88 10.88 -16.26
CA PHE A 226 2.22 10.35 -14.95
C PHE A 226 2.65 11.47 -14.00
N GLN A 227 3.44 12.43 -14.50
CA GLN A 227 3.84 13.62 -13.76
C GLN A 227 2.62 14.46 -13.41
N ARG A 228 1.72 14.72 -14.37
CA ARG A 228 0.47 15.47 -14.17
C ARG A 228 -0.43 14.81 -13.13
N ASP A 229 -0.63 13.50 -13.19
CA ASP A 229 -1.56 12.78 -12.32
C ASP A 229 -1.16 12.86 -10.83
N ARG A 230 0.12 13.08 -10.50
CA ARG A 230 0.59 13.23 -9.10
C ARG A 230 -0.06 14.36 -8.32
N TYR A 231 -0.56 15.40 -9.01
CA TYR A 231 -1.24 16.54 -8.40
C TYR A 231 -2.74 16.31 -8.20
N PHE A 232 -3.29 15.25 -8.80
CA PHE A 232 -4.72 14.97 -8.86
C PHE A 232 -5.12 13.70 -8.13
N ILE A 233 -4.23 12.72 -7.99
CA ILE A 233 -4.62 11.43 -7.39
C ILE A 233 -4.78 11.52 -5.86
N SER A 234 -5.79 10.82 -5.33
CA SER A 234 -6.03 10.75 -3.89
C SER A 234 -5.04 9.83 -3.18
N ILE A 235 -4.98 9.94 -1.84
CA ILE A 235 -4.22 9.00 -1.01
C ILE A 235 -4.72 7.57 -1.23
N THR A 236 -6.03 7.37 -1.24
CA THR A 236 -6.65 6.06 -1.45
C THR A 236 -6.29 5.49 -2.83
N GLU A 237 -6.26 6.32 -3.87
CA GLU A 237 -5.75 5.87 -5.18
C GLU A 237 -4.28 5.45 -5.10
N LYS A 238 -3.40 6.23 -4.46
CA LYS A 238 -1.98 5.86 -4.28
C LYS A 238 -1.84 4.53 -3.53
N GLU A 239 -2.65 4.31 -2.50
CA GLU A 239 -2.71 3.06 -1.75
C GLU A 239 -3.15 1.89 -2.65
N ILE A 240 -4.17 2.06 -3.48
CA ILE A 240 -4.65 1.04 -4.44
C ILE A 240 -3.62 0.76 -5.54
N LEU A 241 -2.92 1.78 -6.04
CA LEU A 241 -1.83 1.59 -7.00
C LEU A 241 -0.72 0.74 -6.39
N SER A 242 -0.31 1.04 -5.16
CA SER A 242 0.71 0.26 -4.44
C SER A 242 0.23 -1.12 -4.02
N GLY A 243 -1.05 -1.24 -3.64
CA GLY A 243 -1.67 -2.44 -3.10
C GLY A 243 -2.03 -3.45 -4.18
N ILE A 244 -2.81 -3.03 -5.17
CA ILE A 244 -3.38 -3.90 -6.21
C ILE A 244 -2.55 -3.84 -7.51
N MET A 245 -2.27 -2.63 -8.03
CA MET A 245 -1.68 -2.52 -9.38
C MET A 245 -0.24 -3.00 -9.45
N GLN A 246 0.53 -2.74 -8.40
CA GLN A 246 1.92 -3.18 -8.25
C GLN A 246 2.03 -4.58 -7.60
N ASP A 247 0.93 -5.27 -7.32
CA ASP A 247 0.99 -6.67 -6.89
C ASP A 247 1.23 -7.60 -8.09
N ASN A 248 2.07 -8.61 -7.88
CA ASN A 248 2.37 -9.61 -8.89
C ASN A 248 1.23 -10.64 -9.02
N ASP A 249 0.45 -10.85 -7.96
CA ASP A 249 -0.66 -11.81 -7.91
C ASP A 249 -1.83 -11.23 -7.09
N PRO A 250 -2.47 -10.16 -7.60
CA PRO A 250 -3.53 -9.45 -6.88
C PRO A 250 -4.73 -10.35 -6.56
N ASP A 251 -5.03 -11.35 -7.39
CA ASP A 251 -6.17 -12.25 -7.19
C ASP A 251 -6.00 -13.19 -6.00
N SER A 252 -4.76 -13.49 -5.61
CA SER A 252 -4.47 -14.26 -4.39
C SER A 252 -4.34 -13.38 -3.15
N ASN A 253 -4.06 -12.09 -3.33
CA ASN A 253 -3.57 -11.23 -2.25
C ASN A 253 -4.49 -10.06 -1.89
N CYS A 254 -5.39 -9.66 -2.79
CA CYS A 254 -6.15 -8.43 -2.71
C CYS A 254 -7.66 -8.66 -2.74
N LEU A 255 -8.41 -7.85 -2.01
CA LEU A 255 -9.88 -7.77 -2.07
C LEU A 255 -10.34 -6.32 -2.20
N CYS A 256 -11.49 -6.13 -2.85
CA CYS A 256 -12.14 -4.83 -2.99
C CYS A 256 -13.60 -4.94 -2.55
N PHE A 257 -14.03 -4.05 -1.66
CA PHE A 257 -15.41 -3.92 -1.22
C PHE A 257 -15.92 -2.55 -1.66
N PHE A 258 -17.01 -2.50 -2.41
CA PHE A 258 -17.58 -1.28 -2.94
C PHE A 258 -18.98 -1.05 -2.37
N ARG A 259 -19.20 0.13 -1.79
CA ARG A 259 -20.53 0.58 -1.34
C ARG A 259 -21.03 1.72 -2.23
N ASN A 260 -22.14 1.48 -2.91
CA ASN A 260 -22.91 2.48 -3.61
C ASN A 260 -24.11 2.92 -2.77
N ILE A 261 -24.24 4.22 -2.53
CA ILE A 261 -25.40 4.87 -1.91
C ILE A 261 -26.27 5.45 -3.03
N GLU A 262 -27.47 4.91 -3.17
CA GLU A 262 -28.48 5.38 -4.11
C GLU A 262 -28.94 6.80 -3.76
N ASN A 263 -29.14 7.63 -4.79
CA ASN A 263 -29.66 8.99 -4.68
C ASN A 263 -28.84 9.94 -3.78
N LEU A 264 -27.59 9.60 -3.47
CA LEU A 264 -26.71 10.44 -2.64
C LEU A 264 -26.62 11.88 -3.20
N GLU A 265 -26.40 12.00 -4.50
CA GLU A 265 -26.22 13.27 -5.20
C GLU A 265 -27.47 14.14 -5.30
N GLN A 266 -28.66 13.58 -5.02
CA GLN A 266 -29.91 14.34 -4.99
C GLN A 266 -30.12 15.05 -3.64
N ASN A 267 -29.27 14.76 -2.65
CA ASN A 267 -29.39 15.26 -1.27
C ASN A 267 -28.24 16.22 -0.90
N LEU A 268 -27.80 17.08 -1.84
CA LEU A 268 -26.66 17.99 -1.62
C LEU A 268 -26.89 19.05 -0.54
N ASP A 269 -28.15 19.36 -0.25
CA ASP A 269 -28.54 20.30 0.82
C ASP A 269 -28.23 19.73 2.23
N ASP A 270 -28.04 18.42 2.34
CA ASP A 270 -27.70 17.75 3.59
C ASP A 270 -26.30 18.16 4.08
N GLN A 271 -26.20 18.49 5.37
CA GLN A 271 -24.93 18.86 5.98
C GLN A 271 -23.93 17.69 6.01
N SER A 272 -24.43 16.47 6.11
CA SER A 272 -23.64 15.24 6.22
C SER A 272 -23.12 14.72 4.87
N ILE A 273 -23.60 15.25 3.74
CA ILE A 273 -23.27 14.71 2.40
C ILE A 273 -21.77 14.74 2.09
N GLY A 274 -21.08 15.79 2.51
CA GLY A 274 -19.62 15.95 2.33
C GLY A 274 -18.80 14.91 3.08
N ARG A 275 -19.43 14.12 3.97
CA ARG A 275 -18.78 12.95 4.57
C ARG A 275 -18.69 11.80 3.57
N PHE A 276 -19.66 11.65 2.66
CA PHE A 276 -19.86 10.51 1.76
C PHE A 276 -19.52 10.76 0.29
N THR A 277 -19.38 12.02 -0.12
CA THR A 277 -18.94 12.42 -1.45
C THR A 277 -18.05 13.66 -1.38
N ASP A 278 -17.26 13.90 -2.43
CA ASP A 278 -16.42 15.09 -2.53
C ASP A 278 -17.24 16.27 -3.04
N VAL A 279 -17.19 17.37 -2.27
CA VAL A 279 -17.94 18.59 -2.55
C VAL A 279 -16.99 19.79 -2.56
N ILE A 280 -17.26 20.72 -3.47
CA ILE A 280 -16.63 22.04 -3.53
C ILE A 280 -17.62 23.09 -3.04
N LYS A 281 -17.10 24.19 -2.48
CA LYS A 281 -17.91 25.36 -2.11
C LYS A 281 -17.70 26.44 -3.17
N ASN A 282 -18.78 26.84 -3.84
CA ASN A 282 -18.78 27.92 -4.80
C ASN A 282 -19.86 28.93 -4.42
N ASN A 283 -19.48 30.17 -4.09
CA ASN A 283 -20.41 31.23 -3.64
C ASN A 283 -21.43 30.75 -2.58
N ASP A 284 -20.93 30.10 -1.53
CA ASP A 284 -21.70 29.50 -0.42
C ASP A 284 -22.65 28.34 -0.77
N LYS A 285 -22.72 27.93 -2.04
CA LYS A 285 -23.40 26.71 -2.46
C LYS A 285 -22.44 25.53 -2.48
N LYS A 286 -22.93 24.38 -2.01
CA LYS A 286 -22.22 23.10 -2.13
C LYS A 286 -22.51 22.51 -3.50
N GLU A 287 -21.46 22.23 -4.24
CA GLU A 287 -21.53 21.57 -5.53
C GLU A 287 -20.68 20.30 -5.49
N LEU A 288 -20.99 19.32 -6.35
CA LEU A 288 -20.19 18.11 -6.47
C LEU A 288 -18.83 18.41 -7.10
N ASP A 289 -17.78 17.80 -6.57
CA ASP A 289 -16.48 17.80 -7.23
C ASP A 289 -16.51 16.77 -8.38
N LEU A 290 -16.89 17.26 -9.57
CA LEU A 290 -17.04 16.41 -10.76
C LEU A 290 -15.72 15.76 -11.19
N ASP A 291 -14.58 16.43 -10.95
CA ASP A 291 -13.25 15.88 -11.24
C ASP A 291 -12.94 14.70 -10.32
N ALA A 292 -13.18 14.86 -9.01
CA ALA A 292 -13.00 13.77 -8.05
C ALA A 292 -13.92 12.58 -8.38
N LYS A 293 -15.19 12.85 -8.73
CA LYS A 293 -16.14 11.81 -9.15
C LYS A 293 -15.64 11.06 -10.40
N LYS A 294 -15.18 11.79 -11.42
CA LYS A 294 -14.62 11.19 -12.64
C LYS A 294 -13.40 10.32 -12.34
N LEU A 295 -12.47 10.80 -11.51
CA LEU A 295 -11.29 10.03 -11.11
C LEU A 295 -11.66 8.77 -10.33
N LEU A 296 -12.65 8.84 -9.44
CA LEU A 296 -13.17 7.68 -8.73
C LEU A 296 -13.78 6.64 -9.67
N THR A 297 -14.59 7.07 -10.64
CA THR A 297 -15.15 6.18 -11.68
C THR A 297 -14.03 5.49 -12.47
N LEU A 298 -13.02 6.24 -12.93
CA LEU A 298 -11.88 5.66 -13.64
C LEU A 298 -11.09 4.65 -12.77
N LEU A 299 -10.93 4.95 -11.48
CA LEU A 299 -10.26 4.06 -10.54
C LEU A 299 -10.99 2.72 -10.39
N ILE A 300 -12.32 2.74 -10.27
CA ILE A 300 -13.14 1.53 -10.08
C ILE A 300 -13.29 0.76 -11.40
N ASP A 301 -13.76 1.44 -12.44
CA ASP A 301 -14.23 0.78 -13.66
C ASP A 301 -13.08 0.41 -14.61
N GLU A 302 -12.00 1.19 -14.63
CA GLU A 302 -10.85 0.90 -15.46
C GLU A 302 -9.72 0.23 -14.67
N LYS A 303 -9.24 0.84 -13.58
CA LYS A 303 -8.03 0.36 -12.91
C LYS A 303 -8.28 -0.92 -12.11
N ILE A 304 -9.20 -0.90 -11.15
CA ILE A 304 -9.48 -2.07 -10.29
C ILE A 304 -10.07 -3.20 -11.13
N SER A 305 -11.08 -2.91 -11.94
CA SER A 305 -11.78 -3.95 -12.71
C SER A 305 -10.92 -4.61 -13.80
N SER A 306 -9.84 -3.96 -14.26
CA SER A 306 -8.89 -4.59 -15.21
C SER A 306 -7.84 -5.47 -14.55
N LYS A 307 -7.54 -5.27 -13.26
CA LYS A 307 -6.44 -5.95 -12.56
C LYS A 307 -6.92 -7.00 -11.56
N LEU A 308 -8.12 -6.86 -11.01
CA LEU A 308 -8.68 -7.73 -9.98
C LEU A 308 -9.88 -8.51 -10.50
N ASN A 309 -9.91 -9.82 -10.26
CA ASN A 309 -11.02 -10.69 -10.64
C ASN A 309 -12.31 -10.29 -9.94
N SER A 310 -13.45 -10.42 -10.64
CA SER A 310 -14.77 -10.12 -10.09
C SER A 310 -15.10 -10.91 -8.82
N LYS A 311 -14.53 -12.11 -8.61
CA LYS A 311 -14.69 -12.90 -7.38
C LYS A 311 -14.06 -12.25 -6.13
N ASN A 312 -13.14 -11.32 -6.32
CA ASN A 312 -12.48 -10.55 -5.26
C ASN A 312 -13.10 -9.15 -5.09
N ILE A 313 -14.17 -8.85 -5.83
CA ILE A 313 -14.89 -7.58 -5.78
C ILE A 313 -16.30 -7.83 -5.24
N GLU A 314 -16.55 -7.38 -4.02
CA GLU A 314 -17.88 -7.42 -3.40
C GLU A 314 -18.55 -6.05 -3.55
N LYS A 315 -19.80 -6.01 -4.03
CA LYS A 315 -20.55 -4.76 -4.26
C LYS A 315 -21.82 -4.73 -3.40
N PHE A 316 -22.05 -3.60 -2.75
CA PHE A 316 -23.22 -3.35 -1.90
C PHE A 316 -23.94 -2.11 -2.37
N ASN A 317 -25.27 -2.18 -2.44
CA ASN A 317 -26.14 -1.04 -2.69
C ASN A 317 -26.92 -0.74 -1.41
N VAL A 318 -26.90 0.52 -1.00
CA VAL A 318 -27.65 1.01 0.15
C VAL A 318 -28.41 2.28 -0.22
N LYS A 319 -29.44 2.61 0.54
CA LYS A 319 -30.24 3.82 0.30
C LYS A 319 -29.85 4.93 1.25
N TRP A 320 -29.93 6.16 0.77
CA TRP A 320 -29.80 7.35 1.61
C TRP A 320 -31.18 7.79 2.12
N SER A 321 -31.32 7.98 3.43
CA SER A 321 -32.54 8.50 4.04
C SER A 321 -32.25 9.18 5.38
N ASN A 322 -32.88 10.32 5.64
CA ASN A 322 -32.77 11.06 6.91
C ASN A 322 -31.32 11.31 7.36
N ASN A 323 -30.49 11.78 6.44
CA ASN A 323 -29.08 12.13 6.65
C ASN A 323 -28.17 10.97 7.09
N LYS A 324 -28.57 9.74 6.74
CA LYS A 324 -27.82 8.52 7.03
C LYS A 324 -28.12 7.42 6.02
N ILE A 325 -27.33 6.35 6.10
CA ILE A 325 -27.60 5.11 5.37
C ILE A 325 -28.80 4.41 6.02
N GLU A 326 -29.80 4.08 5.20
CA GLU A 326 -30.97 3.31 5.61
C GLU A 326 -30.58 1.85 5.91
N ASN A 327 -31.17 1.24 6.95
CA ASN A 327 -30.91 -0.15 7.35
C ASN A 327 -29.41 -0.48 7.51
N LEU A 328 -28.66 0.48 8.08
CA LEU A 328 -27.22 0.38 8.29
C LEU A 328 -26.79 -0.94 8.95
N GLU A 329 -27.52 -1.40 9.98
CA GLU A 329 -27.20 -2.64 10.69
C GLU A 329 -27.24 -3.88 9.78
N ALA A 330 -28.33 -4.05 9.01
CA ALA A 330 -28.45 -5.16 8.06
C ALA A 330 -27.38 -5.09 6.95
N TYR A 331 -27.04 -3.89 6.49
CA TYR A 331 -25.92 -3.69 5.56
C TYR A 331 -24.59 -4.12 6.19
N LEU A 332 -24.29 -3.69 7.42
CA LEU A 332 -23.04 -4.03 8.10
C LEU A 332 -22.92 -5.53 8.40
N GLU A 333 -24.02 -6.21 8.73
CA GLU A 333 -24.04 -7.67 8.87
C GLU A 333 -23.71 -8.39 7.56
N SER A 334 -24.34 -7.96 6.45
CA SER A 334 -24.06 -8.50 5.12
C SER A 334 -22.62 -8.25 4.69
N PHE A 335 -22.14 -7.02 4.86
CA PHE A 335 -20.77 -6.61 4.59
C PHE A 335 -19.76 -7.42 5.41
N GLY A 336 -19.96 -7.51 6.73
CA GLY A 336 -19.07 -8.24 7.62
C GLY A 336 -19.02 -9.74 7.33
N SER A 337 -20.16 -10.34 6.99
CA SER A 337 -20.25 -11.73 6.56
C SER A 337 -19.47 -11.98 5.26
N ALA A 338 -19.63 -11.11 4.26
CA ALA A 338 -18.86 -11.17 3.02
C ALA A 338 -17.36 -10.97 3.27
N PHE A 339 -16.99 -9.98 4.08
CA PHE A 339 -15.60 -9.72 4.44
C PHE A 339 -14.94 -10.94 5.07
N TYR A 340 -15.56 -11.50 6.12
CA TYR A 340 -15.06 -12.69 6.80
C TYR A 340 -14.85 -13.87 5.83
N ARG A 341 -15.87 -14.15 5.00
CA ARG A 341 -15.85 -15.26 4.03
C ARG A 341 -14.73 -15.09 2.99
N GLN A 342 -14.56 -13.89 2.45
CA GLN A 342 -13.57 -13.63 1.41
C GLN A 342 -12.14 -13.68 1.96
N ILE A 343 -11.92 -13.19 3.19
CA ILE A 343 -10.62 -13.24 3.85
C ILE A 343 -10.22 -14.70 4.10
N ILE A 344 -11.10 -15.50 4.71
CA ILE A 344 -10.82 -16.92 4.97
C ILE A 344 -10.53 -17.66 3.68
N ARG A 345 -11.31 -17.43 2.63
CA ARG A 345 -11.06 -18.03 1.31
C ARG A 345 -9.64 -17.76 0.79
N LEU A 346 -9.10 -16.56 0.99
CA LEU A 346 -7.74 -16.22 0.58
C LEU A 346 -6.69 -16.77 1.56
N VAL A 347 -6.97 -16.75 2.87
CA VAL A 347 -6.09 -17.34 3.89
C VAL A 347 -5.91 -18.84 3.65
N ASP A 348 -7.01 -19.59 3.46
CA ASP A 348 -6.98 -21.04 3.23
C ASP A 348 -6.11 -21.38 2.01
N LYS A 349 -6.34 -20.68 0.89
CA LYS A 349 -5.55 -20.83 -0.33
C LYS A 349 -4.08 -20.49 -0.13
N ALA A 350 -3.80 -19.40 0.60
CA ALA A 350 -2.44 -18.94 0.82
C ALA A 350 -1.67 -19.91 1.74
N VAL A 351 -2.32 -20.44 2.79
CA VAL A 351 -1.74 -21.45 3.68
C VAL A 351 -1.52 -22.76 2.94
N GLU A 352 -2.47 -23.21 2.12
CA GLU A 352 -2.30 -24.41 1.29
C GLU A 352 -1.14 -24.26 0.32
N ARG A 353 -1.03 -23.12 -0.37
CA ARG A 353 0.11 -22.80 -1.24
C ARG A 353 1.42 -22.86 -0.46
N THR A 354 1.48 -22.24 0.71
CA THR A 354 2.69 -22.23 1.56
C THR A 354 3.04 -23.62 2.08
N ARG A 355 2.05 -24.44 2.47
CA ARG A 355 2.28 -25.84 2.90
C ARG A 355 2.85 -26.69 1.77
N ASN A 356 2.34 -26.52 0.56
CA ASN A 356 2.90 -27.20 -0.61
C ASN A 356 4.30 -26.69 -0.92
N GLU A 357 4.58 -25.40 -0.72
CA GLU A 357 5.92 -24.83 -0.86
C GLU A 357 6.91 -25.35 0.22
N GLU A 358 6.45 -25.65 1.44
CA GLU A 358 7.31 -26.24 2.47
C GLU A 358 7.62 -27.71 2.26
N LYS A 359 6.71 -28.47 1.62
CA LYS A 359 6.93 -29.90 1.36
C LYS A 359 8.19 -30.12 0.51
N TRP A 360 8.36 -29.35 -0.57
CA TRP A 360 9.53 -29.47 -1.44
C TRP A 360 10.81 -28.93 -0.78
N LEU A 361 10.72 -27.88 0.05
CA LEU A 361 11.87 -27.37 0.82
C LEU A 361 12.37 -28.39 1.85
N ASN A 362 11.45 -29.02 2.60
CA ASN A 362 11.82 -30.06 3.56
C ASN A 362 12.43 -31.27 2.87
N GLU A 363 11.99 -31.60 1.65
CA GLU A 363 12.58 -32.67 0.83
C GLU A 363 14.00 -32.32 0.38
N ILE A 364 14.24 -31.07 -0.01
CA ILE A 364 15.60 -30.57 -0.29
C ILE A 364 16.46 -30.57 0.99
N TYR A 365 15.97 -30.07 2.12
CA TYR A 365 16.70 -30.09 3.38
C TYR A 365 16.98 -31.52 3.88
N PHE A 366 16.08 -32.47 3.64
CA PHE A 366 16.29 -33.88 3.94
C PHE A 366 17.37 -34.51 3.04
N GLU A 367 17.31 -34.30 1.72
CA GLU A 367 18.31 -34.81 0.77
C GLU A 367 19.68 -34.11 0.95
N LEU A 368 19.72 -32.90 1.51
CA LEU A 368 20.93 -32.21 1.94
C LEU A 368 21.46 -32.64 3.32
N GLY A 369 20.80 -33.56 4.02
CA GLY A 369 21.19 -34.02 5.36
C GLY A 369 20.91 -33.02 6.50
N LEU A 370 20.29 -31.88 6.19
CA LEU A 370 20.01 -30.79 7.13
C LEU A 370 18.76 -31.06 8.00
N THR A 371 17.93 -32.06 7.67
CA THR A 371 16.86 -32.57 8.55
C THR A 371 16.72 -34.10 8.52
N ASN A 372 16.24 -34.70 9.62
CA ASN A 372 16.03 -36.17 9.76
C ASN A 372 14.57 -36.63 9.56
N LYS A 373 13.64 -35.75 9.14
CA LYS A 373 12.21 -36.11 9.01
C LYS A 373 11.88 -36.52 7.58
N LYS A 374 11.46 -37.77 7.41
CA LYS A 374 11.13 -38.39 6.12
C LYS A 374 9.62 -38.54 5.98
N ASP A 375 8.93 -37.46 5.61
CA ASP A 375 7.46 -37.45 5.43
C ASP A 375 7.06 -37.31 3.94
N PHE A 376 7.67 -38.08 3.03
CA PHE A 376 7.30 -38.03 1.60
C PHE A 376 7.31 -39.40 0.89
N ASP A 377 6.25 -39.65 0.12
CA ASP A 377 6.02 -40.86 -0.69
C ASP A 377 6.23 -40.53 -2.19
N LEU A 378 7.33 -41.02 -2.75
CA LEU A 378 7.81 -40.78 -4.13
C LEU A 378 6.88 -41.32 -5.23
N ASN A 379 5.83 -42.06 -4.86
CA ASN A 379 4.93 -42.69 -5.82
C ASN A 379 3.98 -41.71 -6.52
N ASN A 380 3.78 -40.50 -5.98
CA ASN A 380 2.84 -39.50 -6.52
C ASN A 380 3.48 -38.33 -7.29
N VAL A 381 4.76 -38.43 -7.60
CA VAL A 381 5.55 -37.37 -8.26
C VAL A 381 5.60 -37.61 -9.78
N ASP A 382 5.52 -36.55 -10.59
CA ASP A 382 5.58 -36.68 -12.05
C ASP A 382 6.97 -37.14 -12.54
N GLN A 383 7.05 -37.67 -13.77
CA GLN A 383 8.30 -38.26 -14.27
C GLN A 383 9.42 -37.21 -14.42
N LYS A 384 9.07 -35.96 -14.69
CA LYS A 384 10.01 -34.87 -14.91
C LYS A 384 10.68 -34.45 -13.59
N GLU A 385 9.90 -34.43 -12.51
CA GLU A 385 10.39 -34.22 -11.15
C GLU A 385 11.23 -35.41 -10.65
N LYS A 386 10.88 -36.66 -11.01
CA LYS A 386 11.70 -37.85 -10.69
C LYS A 386 13.09 -37.80 -11.35
N ASP A 387 13.15 -37.41 -12.62
CA ASP A 387 14.41 -37.29 -13.35
C ASP A 387 15.30 -36.20 -12.73
N LEU A 388 14.70 -35.09 -12.28
CA LEU A 388 15.38 -33.98 -11.63
C LEU A 388 15.94 -34.35 -10.23
N ILE A 389 15.19 -35.12 -9.44
CA ILE A 389 15.65 -35.67 -8.15
C ILE A 389 16.87 -36.58 -8.36
N SER A 390 16.90 -37.35 -9.45
CA SER A 390 18.05 -38.20 -9.81
C SER A 390 19.29 -37.37 -10.13
N GLU A 391 19.14 -36.29 -10.90
CA GLU A 391 20.24 -35.36 -11.24
C GLU A 391 20.79 -34.65 -10.00
N PHE A 392 19.91 -34.25 -9.07
CA PHE A 392 20.30 -33.68 -7.78
C PHE A 392 21.07 -34.68 -6.90
N LYS A 393 20.62 -35.94 -6.83
CA LYS A 393 21.33 -37.00 -6.11
C LYS A 393 22.73 -37.23 -6.66
N ASN A 394 22.86 -37.21 -7.98
CA ASN A 394 24.18 -37.34 -8.63
C ASN A 394 25.09 -36.17 -8.29
N PHE A 395 24.58 -34.94 -8.30
CA PHE A 395 25.35 -33.74 -7.92
C PHE A 395 25.81 -33.75 -6.45
N VAL A 396 24.93 -34.13 -5.52
CA VAL A 396 25.29 -34.27 -4.10
C VAL A 396 26.33 -35.38 -3.92
N THR A 397 26.21 -36.48 -4.65
CA THR A 397 27.17 -37.60 -4.66
C THR A 397 28.53 -37.18 -5.23
N GLU A 398 28.54 -36.37 -6.30
CA GLU A 398 29.77 -35.81 -6.87
C GLU A 398 30.48 -34.84 -5.91
N ILE A 399 29.73 -33.96 -5.23
CA ILE A 399 30.30 -33.05 -4.23
C ILE A 399 30.86 -33.83 -3.04
N SER A 400 30.15 -34.85 -2.55
CA SER A 400 30.64 -35.67 -1.46
C SER A 400 31.85 -36.50 -1.87
N HIS A 401 31.92 -37.01 -3.11
CA HIS A 401 33.14 -37.61 -3.67
C HIS A 401 34.31 -36.62 -3.77
N HIS A 402 34.07 -35.39 -4.25
CA HIS A 402 35.10 -34.35 -4.33
C HIS A 402 35.56 -33.86 -2.95
N ALA A 403 34.66 -33.81 -1.96
CA ALA A 403 35.01 -33.48 -0.57
C ALA A 403 35.86 -34.58 0.08
N ILE A 404 35.60 -35.85 -0.25
CA ILE A 404 36.42 -36.99 0.16
C ILE A 404 37.79 -36.93 -0.51
N GLU A 405 37.88 -36.70 -1.84
CA GLU A 405 39.15 -36.52 -2.55
C GLU A 405 39.97 -35.34 -2.03
N TYR A 406 39.34 -34.19 -1.76
CA TYR A 406 40.02 -33.05 -1.16
C TYR A 406 40.54 -33.37 0.25
N SER A 407 39.79 -34.14 1.05
CA SER A 407 40.24 -34.56 2.38
C SER A 407 41.44 -35.52 2.31
N GLU A 408 41.48 -36.41 1.31
CA GLU A 408 42.60 -37.31 1.08
C GLU A 408 43.83 -36.56 0.56
N ILE A 409 43.64 -35.59 -0.35
CA ILE A 409 44.73 -34.75 -0.87
C ILE A 409 45.31 -33.87 0.24
N VAL A 410 44.48 -33.25 1.07
CA VAL A 410 44.90 -32.44 2.22
C VAL A 410 45.53 -33.31 3.31
N GLY A 411 45.01 -34.51 3.57
CA GLY A 411 45.60 -35.49 4.49
C GLY A 411 47.00 -35.94 4.05
N LYS A 412 47.20 -36.18 2.74
CA LYS A 412 48.51 -36.47 2.14
C LYS A 412 49.47 -35.28 2.20
N PHE A 413 48.98 -34.05 2.02
CA PHE A 413 49.82 -32.85 2.05
C PHE A 413 50.31 -32.47 3.46
N PHE A 414 49.53 -32.79 4.51
CA PHE A 414 49.85 -32.46 5.90
C PHE A 414 50.32 -33.65 6.75
N GLY A 415 50.56 -34.83 6.15
CA GLY A 415 51.09 -36.01 6.84
C GLY A 415 50.19 -36.56 7.95
N ARG A 416 48.88 -36.36 7.85
CA ARG A 416 47.89 -36.89 8.79
C ARG A 416 46.90 -37.76 8.03
N GLU A 417 47.02 -39.09 8.18
CA GLU A 417 46.21 -40.08 7.44
C GLU A 417 44.72 -40.09 7.82
N HIS A 418 44.28 -39.30 8.81
CA HIS A 418 42.86 -39.24 9.22
C HIS A 418 42.41 -37.81 9.52
N LEU A 419 42.01 -37.07 8.48
CA LEU A 419 41.15 -35.91 8.61
C LEU A 419 39.71 -36.35 8.31
N THR A 420 38.96 -36.70 9.34
CA THR A 420 37.54 -37.03 9.21
C THR A 420 36.76 -35.75 8.93
N VAL A 421 36.42 -35.51 7.67
CA VAL A 421 35.42 -34.50 7.30
C VAL A 421 34.05 -35.08 7.66
N LYS A 422 33.51 -34.68 8.81
CA LYS A 422 32.08 -34.86 9.07
C LYS A 422 31.35 -33.88 8.16
N VAL A 423 30.77 -34.40 7.09
CA VAL A 423 29.69 -33.73 6.38
C VAL A 423 28.52 -33.65 7.39
N ILE A 424 28.20 -32.45 7.83
CA ILE A 424 27.06 -32.15 8.73
C ILE A 424 25.83 -31.99 7.86
#